data_AF-A0A059LMT6-F1
#
_entry.id   AF-A0A059LMT6-F1
#
_cell.length_a   1.000
_cell.length_b   1.000
_cell.length_c   1.000
_cell.angle_alpha   90.00
_cell.angle_beta   90.00
_cell.angle_gamma   90.00
#
_symmetry.space_group_name_H-M   'P 1'
#
loop_
_entity.id
_entity.type
_entity.pdbx_description
1 polymer ?
#
loop_
_entity_poly.entity_id
_entity_poly.type
_entity_poly.pdbx_seq_one_letter_code
_entity_poly.pdbx_strand_id
1 'polypeptide(L)'
;MAQFDQSGQTGFLLLLRSDTALEASSRGLVLSVSGDVLLGVASQLARRPPERPLTLDTAWALSDWALARGGARLARAAIVDIRGQTYVGRLCFADAASGEAAWDCDCRPSDACWLSSEAGCPLYVLRSIWDQQSIQLESMAQRHQSGTHGSWEGGREGGGLRMDGSGVERGGPRAPDPHLMERREPPRHLPGRKALSDPAPAPQFAFYRPLAPGSALALVANIRPGDPDPVRRLKMELRVALKEEDYVKAAEIRDHPFMQLQASIALAEEAGNGVQARSLRAQLLSSITETERVARAAKVERAT
;
A
#
# COMPACT_ATOMS: atom_id res chain seq x y z
N MET A 1 15.57 3.97 -23.88
CA MET A 1 15.03 5.22 -23.30
C MET A 1 13.52 5.10 -23.34
N ALA A 2 12.90 4.63 -22.26
CA ALA A 2 11.44 4.46 -22.21
C ALA A 2 10.84 5.76 -21.66
N GLN A 3 10.28 6.58 -22.56
CA GLN A 3 9.47 7.74 -22.17
C GLN A 3 8.07 7.20 -21.86
N PHE A 4 7.79 7.01 -20.57
CA PHE A 4 6.44 6.71 -20.12
C PHE A 4 5.64 8.02 -20.14
N ASP A 5 4.63 8.10 -21.01
CA ASP A 5 3.58 9.10 -20.90
C ASP A 5 2.85 8.88 -19.57
N GLN A 6 3.02 9.83 -18.64
CA GLN A 6 2.43 9.84 -17.30
C GLN A 6 1.04 10.51 -17.29
N SER A 7 0.25 10.38 -18.35
CA SER A 7 -1.20 10.53 -18.20
C SER A 7 -1.77 9.33 -17.42
N GLY A 8 -1.31 9.16 -16.18
CA GLY A 8 -1.77 8.14 -15.26
C GLY A 8 -3.26 8.32 -15.06
N GLN A 9 -4.05 7.53 -15.80
CA GLN A 9 -5.50 7.56 -15.67
C GLN A 9 -5.82 7.21 -14.21
N THR A 10 -6.25 8.20 -13.46
CA THR A 10 -6.79 8.03 -12.12
C THR A 10 -8.30 7.98 -12.24
N GLY A 11 -8.92 7.31 -11.28
CA GLY A 11 -10.37 7.32 -11.16
C GLY A 11 -10.77 7.01 -9.74
N PHE A 12 -12.02 6.63 -9.56
CA PHE A 12 -12.62 6.58 -8.23
C PHE A 12 -13.38 5.28 -8.00
N LEU A 13 -13.23 4.72 -6.80
CA LEU A 13 -14.15 3.72 -6.27
C LEU A 13 -15.14 4.42 -5.34
N LEU A 14 -16.42 4.13 -5.53
CA LEU A 14 -17.49 4.58 -4.65
C LEU A 14 -17.95 3.39 -3.80
N LEU A 15 -17.70 3.46 -2.50
CA LEU A 15 -18.17 2.46 -1.55
C LEU A 15 -19.50 2.91 -0.94
N LEU A 16 -20.49 2.02 -1.06
CA LEU A 16 -21.85 2.22 -0.57
C LEU A 16 -22.13 1.19 0.51
N ARG A 17 -22.99 1.56 1.46
CA ARG A 17 -23.47 0.62 2.48
C ARG A 17 -24.46 -0.37 1.85
N SER A 18 -24.26 -1.66 2.15
CA SER A 18 -25.05 -2.75 1.58
C SER A 18 -26.45 -2.88 2.19
N ASP A 19 -26.69 -2.28 3.35
CA ASP A 19 -27.91 -2.43 4.14
C ASP A 19 -28.97 -1.35 3.90
N THR A 20 -28.69 -0.39 3.02
CA THR A 20 -29.59 0.75 2.75
C THR A 20 -30.01 0.79 1.29
N ALA A 21 -31.32 1.00 1.05
CA ALA A 21 -31.81 1.35 -0.27
C ALA A 21 -31.10 2.62 -0.76
N LEU A 22 -30.74 2.65 -2.05
CA LEU A 22 -30.03 3.78 -2.64
C LEU A 22 -30.95 4.99 -2.78
N GLU A 23 -30.86 5.90 -1.82
CA GLU A 23 -31.55 7.20 -1.82
C GLU A 23 -30.57 8.35 -2.12
N ALA A 24 -31.07 9.51 -2.54
CA ALA A 24 -30.25 10.70 -2.79
C ALA A 24 -29.50 11.19 -1.55
N SER A 25 -30.07 10.97 -0.37
CA SER A 25 -29.51 11.26 0.96
C SER A 25 -28.40 10.27 1.37
N SER A 26 -28.23 9.17 0.64
CA SER A 26 -27.25 8.13 0.95
C SER A 26 -25.85 8.73 0.96
N ARG A 27 -24.99 8.15 1.79
CA ARG A 27 -23.58 8.53 1.87
C ARG A 27 -22.73 7.47 1.22
N GLY A 28 -21.66 7.91 0.56
CA GLY A 28 -20.66 7.03 -0.03
C GLY A 28 -19.26 7.50 0.34
N LEU A 29 -18.34 6.54 0.47
CA LEU A 29 -16.92 6.83 0.61
C LEU A 29 -16.26 6.78 -0.77
N VAL A 30 -15.56 7.85 -1.14
CA VAL A 30 -14.88 7.96 -2.43
C VAL A 30 -13.39 7.72 -2.23
N LEU A 31 -12.83 6.76 -2.97
CA LEU A 31 -11.42 6.42 -2.95
C LEU A 31 -10.81 6.73 -4.30
N SER A 32 -9.78 7.59 -4.34
CA SER A 32 -8.98 7.78 -5.54
C SER A 32 -8.04 6.59 -5.73
N VAL A 33 -8.00 6.07 -6.95
CA VAL A 33 -7.27 4.85 -7.30
C VAL A 33 -6.63 4.98 -8.67
N SER A 34 -5.52 4.27 -8.86
CA SER A 34 -4.79 4.22 -10.13
C SER A 34 -5.55 3.37 -11.17
N GLY A 35 -5.34 3.68 -12.44
CA GLY A 35 -6.06 3.09 -13.58
C GLY A 35 -5.87 1.58 -13.73
N ASP A 36 -4.70 1.07 -13.36
CA ASP A 36 -4.40 -0.37 -13.34
C ASP A 36 -5.29 -1.13 -12.34
N VAL A 37 -5.45 -0.59 -11.14
CA VAL A 37 -6.32 -1.18 -10.13
C VAL A 37 -7.79 -1.02 -10.51
N LEU A 38 -8.17 0.13 -11.07
CA LEU A 38 -9.52 0.34 -11.60
C LEU A 38 -9.89 -0.66 -12.67
N LEU A 39 -8.99 -0.94 -13.61
CA LEU A 39 -9.22 -1.93 -14.65
C LEU A 39 -9.46 -3.32 -14.04
N GLY A 40 -8.69 -3.68 -13.01
CA GLY A 40 -8.88 -4.92 -12.26
C GLY A 40 -10.24 -5.00 -11.59
N VAL A 41 -10.63 -3.96 -10.84
CA VAL A 41 -11.93 -3.90 -10.14
C VAL A 41 -13.09 -3.89 -11.14
N ALA A 42 -12.99 -3.11 -12.22
CA ALA A 42 -14.03 -3.02 -13.25
C ALA A 42 -14.25 -4.37 -13.96
N SER A 43 -13.16 -5.08 -14.32
CA SER A 43 -13.24 -6.40 -14.94
C SER A 43 -13.91 -7.42 -14.00
N GLN A 44 -13.56 -7.37 -12.73
CA GLN A 44 -14.13 -8.21 -11.68
C GLN A 44 -15.63 -7.95 -11.48
N LEU A 45 -16.03 -6.69 -11.33
CA LEU A 45 -17.43 -6.28 -11.20
C LEU A 45 -18.26 -6.64 -12.44
N ALA A 46 -17.67 -6.52 -13.64
CA ALA A 46 -18.29 -6.92 -14.89
C ALA A 46 -18.40 -8.46 -15.06
N ARG A 47 -17.78 -9.24 -14.16
CA ARG A 47 -17.64 -10.70 -14.25
C ARG A 47 -17.09 -11.14 -15.61
N ARG A 48 -16.17 -10.35 -16.16
CA ARG A 48 -15.48 -10.64 -17.42
C ARG A 48 -13.99 -10.72 -17.12
N PRO A 49 -13.44 -11.93 -16.94
CA PRO A 49 -12.02 -12.06 -16.68
C PRO A 49 -11.23 -11.54 -17.89
N PRO A 50 -10.13 -10.82 -17.65
CA PRO A 50 -9.24 -10.40 -18.72
C PRO A 50 -8.62 -11.61 -19.43
N GLU A 51 -8.19 -11.43 -20.68
CA GLU A 51 -7.55 -12.50 -21.48
C GLU A 51 -6.28 -13.04 -20.79
N ARG A 52 -5.59 -12.18 -20.05
CA ARG A 52 -4.40 -12.50 -19.26
C ARG A 52 -4.61 -12.03 -17.82
N PRO A 53 -4.13 -12.80 -16.82
CA PRO A 53 -4.18 -12.36 -15.43
C PRO A 53 -3.48 -11.02 -15.24
N LEU A 54 -4.15 -10.08 -14.56
CA LEU A 54 -3.56 -8.84 -14.06
C LEU A 54 -2.73 -9.12 -12.80
N THR A 55 -2.09 -8.07 -12.29
CA THR A 55 -1.23 -8.17 -11.11
C THR A 55 -1.98 -8.69 -9.88
N LEU A 56 -3.19 -8.18 -9.62
CA LEU A 56 -3.99 -8.62 -8.47
C LEU A 56 -4.53 -10.04 -8.65
N ASP A 57 -4.86 -10.46 -9.88
CA ASP A 57 -5.23 -11.86 -10.17
C ASP A 57 -4.08 -12.81 -9.81
N THR A 58 -2.86 -12.45 -10.18
CA THR A 58 -1.66 -13.24 -9.90
C THR A 58 -1.36 -13.27 -8.39
N ALA A 59 -1.45 -12.12 -7.72
CA ALA A 59 -1.24 -12.02 -6.29
C ALA A 59 -2.27 -12.85 -5.51
N TRP A 60 -3.53 -12.83 -5.96
CA TRP A 60 -4.59 -13.65 -5.37
C TRP A 60 -4.37 -15.14 -5.59
N ALA A 61 -4.07 -15.59 -6.81
CA ALA A 61 -3.81 -17.00 -7.07
C ALA A 61 -2.69 -17.58 -6.20
N LEU A 62 -1.62 -16.80 -5.98
CA LEU A 62 -0.54 -17.17 -5.07
C LEU A 62 -0.98 -17.19 -3.60
N SER A 63 -1.75 -16.18 -3.20
CA SER A 63 -2.23 -16.05 -1.81
C SER A 63 -3.23 -17.15 -1.48
N ASP A 64 -4.23 -17.39 -2.32
CA ASP A 64 -5.23 -18.45 -2.17
C ASP A 64 -4.57 -19.83 -2.07
N TRP A 65 -3.59 -20.11 -2.93
CA TRP A 65 -2.81 -21.34 -2.85
C TRP A 65 -2.06 -21.47 -1.52
N ALA A 66 -1.42 -20.40 -1.04
CA ALA A 66 -0.68 -20.43 0.22
C ALA A 66 -1.62 -20.58 1.44
N LEU A 67 -2.75 -19.86 1.43
CA LEU A 67 -3.77 -19.88 2.48
C LEU A 67 -4.40 -21.26 2.59
N ALA A 68 -4.80 -21.87 1.47
CA ALA A 68 -5.37 -23.21 1.44
C ALA A 68 -4.42 -24.27 2.03
N ARG A 69 -3.11 -24.13 1.83
CA ARG A 69 -2.10 -25.03 2.42
C ARG A 69 -1.85 -24.76 3.90
N GLY A 70 -1.96 -23.50 4.31
CA GLY A 70 -1.80 -23.08 5.70
C GLY A 70 -3.03 -23.25 6.57
N GLY A 71 -4.16 -23.74 6.01
CA GLY A 71 -5.42 -23.84 6.73
C GLY A 71 -6.05 -22.47 7.06
N ALA A 72 -5.62 -21.41 6.40
CA ALA A 72 -6.13 -20.06 6.61
C ALA A 72 -7.02 -19.60 5.44
N ARG A 73 -7.79 -18.54 5.65
CA ARG A 73 -8.56 -17.86 4.61
C ARG A 73 -8.63 -16.36 4.87
N LEU A 74 -8.87 -15.58 3.81
CA LEU A 74 -9.19 -14.16 3.97
C LEU A 74 -10.62 -14.04 4.53
N ALA A 75 -10.75 -13.60 5.78
CA ALA A 75 -12.02 -13.56 6.49
C ALA A 75 -12.79 -12.26 6.26
N ARG A 76 -12.07 -11.14 6.15
CA ARG A 76 -12.62 -9.81 5.85
C ARG A 76 -11.52 -8.86 5.40
N ALA A 77 -11.93 -7.77 4.76
CA ALA A 77 -11.10 -6.60 4.56
C ALA A 77 -11.68 -5.42 5.34
N ALA A 78 -10.85 -4.43 5.70
CA ALA A 78 -11.31 -3.23 6.38
C ALA A 78 -10.51 -1.99 5.99
N ILE A 79 -11.16 -0.83 5.91
CA ILE A 79 -10.50 0.48 5.90
C ILE A 79 -10.48 0.99 7.34
N VAL A 80 -9.29 1.09 7.93
CA VAL A 80 -9.13 1.23 9.39
C VAL A 80 -8.56 2.56 9.84
N ASP A 81 -7.87 3.28 8.95
CA ASP A 81 -7.26 4.56 9.29
C ASP A 81 -7.20 5.49 8.07
N ILE A 82 -7.01 6.79 8.32
CA ILE A 82 -6.66 7.79 7.32
C ILE A 82 -5.54 8.66 7.86
N ARG A 83 -4.42 8.73 7.13
CA ARG A 83 -3.23 9.50 7.52
C ARG A 83 -2.97 10.57 6.48
N GLY A 84 -3.22 11.82 6.86
CA GLY A 84 -3.23 12.93 5.90
C GLY A 84 -4.35 12.76 4.88
N GLN A 85 -4.01 12.30 3.67
CA GLN A 85 -4.96 12.02 2.58
C GLN A 85 -4.87 10.55 2.11
N THR A 86 -4.20 9.69 2.88
CA THR A 86 -3.97 8.29 2.53
C THR A 86 -4.74 7.39 3.46
N TYR A 87 -5.73 6.69 2.91
CA TYR A 87 -6.47 5.65 3.61
C TYR A 87 -5.62 4.40 3.80
N VAL A 88 -5.80 3.73 4.93
CA VAL A 88 -5.10 2.51 5.31
C VAL A 88 -6.09 1.34 5.31
N GLY A 89 -5.77 0.30 4.54
CA GLY A 89 -6.53 -0.95 4.49
C GLY A 89 -5.89 -2.05 5.33
N ARG A 90 -6.71 -2.99 5.80
CA ARG A 90 -6.26 -4.23 6.44
C ARG A 90 -6.95 -5.43 5.82
N LEU A 91 -6.18 -6.46 5.53
CA LEU A 91 -6.69 -7.79 5.20
C LEU A 91 -6.60 -8.65 6.47
N CYS A 92 -7.72 -9.15 6.95
CA CYS A 92 -7.75 -10.00 8.14
C CYS A 92 -7.94 -11.46 7.74
N PHE A 93 -7.00 -12.29 8.13
CA PHE A 93 -7.01 -13.72 7.88
C PHE A 93 -7.45 -14.47 9.13
N ALA A 94 -8.18 -15.55 8.92
CA ALA A 94 -8.65 -16.42 9.97
C ALA A 94 -8.31 -17.87 9.63
N ASP A 95 -8.20 -18.68 10.67
CA ASP A 95 -8.21 -20.13 10.49
C ASP A 95 -9.50 -20.55 9.78
N ALA A 96 -9.37 -21.41 8.77
CA ALA A 96 -10.49 -21.81 7.93
C ALA A 96 -11.46 -22.75 8.66
N ALA A 97 -11.00 -23.48 9.68
CA ALA A 97 -11.80 -24.42 10.44
C ALA A 97 -12.50 -23.76 11.64
N SER A 98 -11.75 -23.01 12.46
CA SER A 98 -12.29 -22.35 13.67
C SER A 98 -12.90 -20.98 13.39
N GLY A 99 -12.46 -20.30 12.33
CA GLY A 99 -12.84 -18.91 12.05
C GLY A 99 -12.18 -17.89 12.98
N GLU A 100 -11.28 -18.33 13.87
CA GLU A 100 -10.54 -17.43 14.76
C GLU A 100 -9.53 -16.59 13.96
N ALA A 101 -9.39 -15.33 14.35
CA ALA A 101 -8.43 -14.43 13.72
C ALA A 101 -7.01 -14.97 13.90
N ALA A 102 -6.32 -15.20 12.78
CA ALA A 102 -4.97 -15.73 12.78
C ALA A 102 -3.95 -14.58 12.74
N TRP A 103 -4.12 -13.67 11.78
CA TRP A 103 -3.24 -12.51 11.58
C TRP A 103 -3.90 -11.53 10.61
N ASP A 104 -3.35 -10.34 10.50
CA ASP A 104 -3.76 -9.35 9.51
C ASP A 104 -2.57 -8.60 8.92
N CYS A 105 -2.72 -8.08 7.70
CA CYS A 105 -1.67 -7.32 7.04
C CYS A 105 -2.17 -5.97 6.50
N ASP A 106 -1.23 -5.04 6.39
CA ASP A 106 -1.44 -3.72 5.82
C ASP A 106 -1.58 -3.80 4.30
N CYS A 107 -2.54 -3.07 3.75
CA CYS A 107 -2.75 -3.00 2.32
C CYS A 107 -3.34 -1.64 1.91
N ARG A 108 -3.29 -1.33 0.62
CA ARG A 108 -4.03 -0.17 0.11
C ARG A 108 -5.53 -0.52 0.06
N PRO A 109 -6.43 0.43 0.35
CA PRO A 109 -7.87 0.20 0.28
C PRO A 109 -8.35 -0.34 -1.06
N SER A 110 -7.70 0.05 -2.17
CA SER A 110 -8.03 -0.43 -3.50
C SER A 110 -7.79 -1.94 -3.65
N ASP A 111 -6.67 -2.42 -3.12
CA ASP A 111 -6.33 -3.84 -3.10
C ASP A 111 -7.29 -4.58 -2.15
N ALA A 112 -7.64 -3.97 -1.01
CA ALA A 112 -8.63 -4.49 -0.07
C ALA A 112 -10.01 -4.70 -0.70
N CYS A 113 -10.48 -3.74 -1.51
CA CYS A 113 -11.75 -3.83 -2.24
C CYS A 113 -11.73 -4.98 -3.24
N TRP A 114 -10.67 -5.06 -4.05
CA TRP A 114 -10.53 -6.10 -5.06
C TRP A 114 -10.44 -7.50 -4.44
N LEU A 115 -9.57 -7.67 -3.44
CA LEU A 115 -9.31 -8.97 -2.79
C LEU A 115 -10.50 -9.47 -1.98
N SER A 116 -11.23 -8.57 -1.30
CA SER A 116 -12.44 -8.98 -0.59
C SER A 116 -13.55 -9.42 -1.53
N SER A 117 -13.73 -8.71 -2.65
CA SER A 117 -14.65 -9.13 -3.71
C SER A 117 -14.25 -10.49 -4.29
N GLU A 118 -12.95 -10.74 -4.48
CA GLU A 118 -12.47 -11.98 -5.08
C GLU A 118 -12.62 -13.17 -4.14
N ALA A 119 -12.28 -12.96 -2.86
CA ALA A 119 -12.46 -13.95 -1.80
C ALA A 119 -13.94 -14.17 -1.41
N GLY A 120 -14.85 -13.30 -1.87
CA GLY A 120 -16.24 -13.31 -1.44
C GLY A 120 -16.43 -12.98 0.04
N CYS A 121 -15.54 -12.17 0.62
CA CYS A 121 -15.57 -11.81 2.04
C CYS A 121 -16.02 -10.34 2.23
N PRO A 122 -16.56 -9.98 3.41
CA PRO A 122 -17.06 -8.63 3.64
C PRO A 122 -15.93 -7.59 3.71
N LEU A 123 -16.19 -6.42 3.13
CA LEU A 123 -15.40 -5.21 3.30
C LEU A 123 -16.06 -4.30 4.33
N TYR A 124 -15.30 -3.90 5.35
CA TYR A 124 -15.73 -2.97 6.38
C TYR A 124 -15.05 -1.61 6.24
N VAL A 125 -15.70 -0.57 6.75
CA VAL A 125 -15.10 0.75 6.94
C VAL A 125 -15.28 1.12 8.41
N LEU A 126 -14.20 1.56 9.06
CA LEU A 126 -14.28 2.01 10.44
C LEU A 126 -15.26 3.18 10.56
N ARG A 127 -16.14 3.12 11.57
CA ARG A 127 -17.23 4.10 11.73
C ARG A 127 -16.73 5.54 11.78
N SER A 128 -15.64 5.83 12.50
CA SER A 128 -15.05 7.17 12.56
C SER A 128 -14.66 7.70 11.18
N ILE A 129 -14.11 6.85 10.31
CA ILE A 129 -13.75 7.21 8.94
C ILE A 129 -15.00 7.46 8.12
N TRP A 130 -15.99 6.56 8.22
CA TRP A 130 -17.26 6.72 7.51
C TRP A 130 -17.93 8.05 7.87
N ASP A 131 -18.07 8.35 9.16
CA ASP A 131 -18.75 9.55 9.64
C ASP A 131 -18.03 10.83 9.19
N GLN A 132 -16.70 10.82 9.15
CA GLN A 132 -15.88 11.98 8.78
C GLN A 132 -15.72 12.17 7.27
N GLN A 133 -15.54 11.08 6.51
CA GLN A 133 -15.05 11.14 5.13
C GLN A 133 -16.10 10.79 4.08
N SER A 134 -17.23 10.17 4.46
CA SER A 134 -18.29 9.89 3.49
C SER A 134 -18.98 11.18 3.04
N ILE A 135 -19.42 11.21 1.79
CA ILE A 135 -20.13 12.35 1.19
C ILE A 135 -21.54 11.92 0.78
N GLN A 136 -22.51 12.84 0.83
CA GLN A 136 -23.85 12.58 0.30
C GLN A 136 -23.81 12.47 -1.23
N LEU A 137 -24.53 11.49 -1.78
CA LEU A 137 -24.54 11.22 -3.23
C LEU A 137 -25.09 12.40 -4.04
N GLU A 138 -26.10 13.10 -3.52
CA GLU A 138 -26.63 14.31 -4.16
C GLU A 138 -25.57 15.42 -4.30
N SER A 139 -24.79 15.66 -3.24
CA SER A 139 -23.69 16.64 -3.28
C SER A 139 -22.60 16.25 -4.26
N MET A 140 -22.39 14.95 -4.49
CA MET A 140 -21.44 14.43 -5.48
C MET A 140 -21.94 14.68 -6.91
N ALA A 141 -23.24 14.46 -7.17
CA ALA A 141 -23.85 14.68 -8.49
C ALA A 141 -23.86 16.15 -8.90
N GLN A 142 -24.15 17.07 -7.97
CA GLN A 142 -24.18 18.52 -8.24
C GLN A 142 -22.79 19.07 -8.57
N ARG A 143 -21.74 18.59 -7.88
CA ARG A 143 -20.34 19.01 -8.13
C ARG A 143 -19.82 18.58 -9.51
N HIS A 144 -20.40 17.54 -10.10
CA HIS A 144 -20.03 17.06 -11.43
C HIS A 144 -20.72 17.82 -12.57
N GLN A 145 -21.85 18.48 -12.30
CA GLN A 145 -22.61 19.27 -13.28
C GLN A 145 -22.12 20.71 -13.40
N SER A 146 -21.42 21.24 -12.40
CA SER A 146 -20.92 22.62 -12.40
C SER A 146 -19.61 22.85 -13.16
N GLY A 147 -19.04 21.83 -13.84
CA GLY A 147 -17.95 22.01 -14.81
C GLY A 147 -16.63 22.59 -14.28
N THR A 148 -16.48 22.75 -12.96
CA THR A 148 -15.23 23.18 -12.35
C THR A 148 -14.30 21.98 -12.22
N HIS A 149 -13.19 22.01 -12.97
CA HIS A 149 -11.98 21.21 -12.76
C HIS A 149 -11.37 21.60 -11.39
N GLY A 150 -12.09 21.29 -10.31
CA GLY A 150 -11.64 21.49 -8.94
C GLY A 150 -10.72 20.35 -8.57
N SER A 151 -9.42 20.65 -8.47
CA SER A 151 -8.51 19.93 -7.59
C SER A 151 -9.25 19.59 -6.30
N TRP A 152 -9.19 18.35 -5.85
CA TRP A 152 -9.61 17.97 -4.50
C TRP A 152 -8.64 18.61 -3.50
N GLU A 153 -8.70 19.93 -3.35
CA GLU A 153 -7.99 20.69 -2.33
C GLU A 153 -8.86 20.72 -1.08
N GLY A 154 -8.44 19.94 -0.10
CA GLY A 154 -8.81 20.19 1.29
C GLY A 154 -8.44 21.61 1.65
N GLY A 155 -9.46 22.39 2.00
CA GLY A 155 -9.44 23.70 2.65
C GLY A 155 -8.17 24.53 2.55
N ARG A 156 -8.24 25.63 1.79
CA ARG A 156 -7.59 26.88 2.16
C ARG A 156 -8.23 28.08 1.48
N GLU A 157 -8.57 29.06 2.31
CA GLU A 157 -8.92 30.42 1.94
C GLU A 157 -7.73 31.14 1.29
N GLY A 158 -8.01 32.02 0.34
CA GLY A 158 -7.19 33.21 0.09
C GLY A 158 -6.60 33.37 -1.32
N GLY A 159 -7.06 34.43 -2.01
CA GLY A 159 -6.23 35.22 -2.93
C GLY A 159 -6.29 34.80 -4.40
N GLY A 160 -7.13 35.49 -5.17
CA GLY A 160 -7.24 35.27 -6.61
C GLY A 160 -6.13 35.89 -7.45
N LEU A 161 -6.02 35.41 -8.68
CA LEU A 161 -5.60 36.22 -9.83
C LEU A 161 -6.19 35.59 -11.10
N ARG A 162 -7.00 36.39 -11.81
CA ARG A 162 -7.57 36.10 -13.13
C ARG A 162 -6.45 36.15 -14.18
N MET A 163 -6.47 35.20 -15.10
CA MET A 163 -5.87 35.36 -16.42
C MET A 163 -6.83 34.76 -17.45
N ASP A 164 -7.21 35.61 -18.38
CA ASP A 164 -8.18 35.39 -19.44
C ASP A 164 -7.42 34.82 -20.64
N GLY A 165 -7.91 33.75 -21.26
CA GLY A 165 -7.21 33.07 -22.35
C GLY A 165 -8.13 32.26 -23.24
N SER A 166 -8.59 32.91 -24.29
CA SER A 166 -9.45 32.45 -25.37
C SER A 166 -8.87 31.31 -26.22
N GLY A 167 -9.74 30.41 -26.65
CA GLY A 167 -9.83 30.03 -28.06
C GLY A 167 -9.54 28.57 -28.44
N VAL A 168 -10.32 28.14 -29.44
CA VAL A 168 -10.03 27.11 -30.46
C VAL A 168 -10.78 25.76 -30.34
N GLU A 169 -11.86 25.74 -31.12
CA GLU A 169 -12.34 24.73 -32.07
C GLU A 169 -13.06 23.42 -31.65
N ARG A 170 -14.22 23.27 -32.30
CA ARG A 170 -15.15 22.15 -32.26
C ARG A 170 -14.73 21.10 -33.28
N GLY A 171 -14.46 19.88 -32.81
CA GLY A 171 -14.45 18.67 -33.65
C GLY A 171 -15.52 17.71 -33.14
N GLY A 172 -16.60 17.53 -33.90
CA GLY A 172 -17.68 16.60 -33.56
C GLY A 172 -17.30 15.13 -33.79
N PRO A 173 -17.86 14.17 -33.01
CA PRO A 173 -17.58 12.76 -33.20
C PRO A 173 -18.37 12.18 -34.38
N ARG A 174 -17.63 11.49 -35.26
CA ARG A 174 -18.13 10.70 -36.40
C ARG A 174 -18.61 9.35 -35.87
N ALA A 175 -19.84 8.96 -36.23
CA ALA A 175 -20.44 7.67 -35.84
C ALA A 175 -19.66 6.47 -36.44
N PRO A 176 -19.53 5.34 -35.71
CA PRO A 176 -18.94 4.12 -36.24
C PRO A 176 -19.96 3.31 -37.08
N ASP A 177 -19.42 2.74 -38.15
CA ASP A 177 -20.07 1.94 -39.19
C ASP A 177 -20.55 0.56 -38.67
N PRO A 178 -21.81 0.13 -38.91
CA PRO A 178 -22.37 -1.08 -38.31
C PRO A 178 -22.34 -2.28 -39.26
N HIS A 179 -21.18 -2.90 -39.50
CA HIS A 179 -21.14 -4.21 -40.16
C HIS A 179 -19.92 -5.04 -39.77
N LEU A 180 -20.09 -5.97 -38.83
CA LEU A 180 -19.43 -7.29 -38.79
C LEU A 180 -19.99 -8.10 -37.61
N MET A 181 -21.15 -8.72 -37.82
CA MET A 181 -21.58 -9.87 -37.05
C MET A 181 -20.99 -11.12 -37.69
N GLU A 182 -19.96 -11.70 -37.07
CA GLU A 182 -19.63 -13.10 -37.28
C GLU A 182 -19.63 -13.85 -35.95
N ARG A 183 -20.46 -14.88 -35.93
CA ARG A 183 -20.70 -15.82 -34.85
C ARG A 183 -19.43 -16.66 -34.63
N ARG A 184 -18.99 -16.79 -33.38
CA ARG A 184 -18.10 -17.88 -32.97
C ARG A 184 -18.67 -18.57 -31.74
N GLU A 185 -18.89 -19.86 -31.89
CA GLU A 185 -19.38 -20.80 -30.89
C GLU A 185 -18.34 -21.05 -29.77
N PRO A 186 -18.77 -21.51 -28.57
CA PRO A 186 -17.88 -21.72 -27.44
C PRO A 186 -17.27 -23.13 -27.42
N PRO A 187 -15.99 -23.31 -27.03
CA PRO A 187 -15.48 -24.63 -26.72
C PRO A 187 -15.88 -25.05 -25.30
N ARG A 188 -16.65 -26.14 -25.22
CA ARG A 188 -16.80 -26.97 -24.01
C ARG A 188 -15.62 -27.95 -23.94
N HIS A 189 -14.97 -28.06 -22.78
CA HIS A 189 -14.45 -29.28 -22.13
C HIS A 189 -13.20 -28.98 -21.27
N LEU A 190 -13.36 -29.11 -19.95
CA LEU A 190 -12.25 -29.36 -19.02
C LEU A 190 -12.29 -30.85 -18.63
N PRO A 191 -11.19 -31.62 -18.77
CA PRO A 191 -11.15 -33.02 -18.35
C PRO A 191 -10.94 -33.13 -16.84
N GLY A 192 -11.46 -34.23 -16.28
CA GLY A 192 -11.65 -34.47 -14.86
C GLY A 192 -10.39 -34.49 -13.98
N ARG A 193 -10.57 -34.00 -12.75
CA ARG A 193 -9.65 -34.17 -11.62
C ARG A 193 -9.60 -35.64 -11.20
N LYS A 194 -8.47 -36.32 -11.45
CA LYS A 194 -8.11 -37.55 -10.73
C LYS A 194 -7.68 -37.17 -9.31
N ALA A 195 -8.23 -37.88 -8.32
CA ALA A 195 -7.79 -37.83 -6.94
C ALA A 195 -6.32 -38.28 -6.85
N LEU A 196 -5.48 -37.45 -6.25
CA LEU A 196 -4.10 -37.79 -5.90
C LEU A 196 -4.07 -38.10 -4.40
N SER A 197 -4.04 -39.39 -4.08
CA SER A 197 -3.73 -39.93 -2.76
C SER A 197 -2.21 -39.94 -2.56
N ASP A 198 -1.74 -39.17 -1.58
CA ASP A 198 -0.77 -39.53 -0.53
C ASP A 198 -0.05 -38.27 -0.01
N PRO A 199 0.06 -38.06 1.31
CA PRO A 199 0.66 -36.85 1.88
C PRO A 199 2.19 -36.94 1.80
N ALA A 200 2.80 -36.07 1.00
CA ALA A 200 4.23 -35.85 1.04
C ALA A 200 4.65 -35.35 2.45
N PRO A 201 5.83 -35.77 2.96
CA PRO A 201 6.28 -35.37 4.28
C PRO A 201 6.41 -33.84 4.37
N ALA A 202 6.00 -33.29 5.51
CA ALA A 202 5.99 -31.87 5.78
C ALA A 202 7.38 -31.24 5.48
N PRO A 203 7.45 -30.18 4.65
CA PRO A 203 8.69 -29.44 4.52
C PRO A 203 8.95 -28.72 5.84
N GLN A 204 10.12 -28.98 6.42
CA GLN A 204 10.64 -28.21 7.54
C GLN A 204 10.89 -26.78 7.03
N PHE A 205 9.97 -25.87 7.32
CA PHE A 205 10.07 -24.46 6.96
C PHE A 205 11.16 -23.80 7.82
N ALA A 206 12.38 -23.74 7.30
CA ALA A 206 13.39 -22.81 7.77
C ALA A 206 13.04 -21.40 7.26
N PHE A 207 12.30 -20.64 8.07
CA PHE A 207 12.10 -19.20 7.87
C PHE A 207 13.41 -18.45 8.11
N TYR A 208 14.28 -18.38 7.11
CA TYR A 208 15.26 -17.31 6.96
C TYR A 208 15.53 -17.14 5.47
N ARG A 209 14.65 -16.38 4.78
CA ARG A 209 15.05 -15.79 3.51
C ARG A 209 15.97 -14.62 3.85
N PRO A 210 17.23 -14.59 3.40
CA PRO A 210 18.08 -13.41 3.57
C PRO A 210 17.34 -12.20 3.01
N LEU A 211 17.32 -11.09 3.76
CA LEU A 211 16.82 -9.82 3.26
C LEU A 211 17.46 -9.54 1.90
N ALA A 212 16.67 -9.07 0.93
CA ALA A 212 17.18 -8.80 -0.41
C ALA A 212 18.43 -7.90 -0.32
N PRO A 213 19.54 -8.27 -0.99
CA PRO A 213 20.73 -7.43 -1.04
C PRO A 213 20.34 -6.06 -1.61
N GLY A 214 20.66 -4.99 -0.88
CA GLY A 214 20.30 -3.61 -1.24
C GLY A 214 19.02 -3.07 -0.58
N SER A 215 18.29 -3.85 0.23
CA SER A 215 17.22 -3.26 1.05
C SER A 215 17.81 -2.37 2.15
N ALA A 216 17.22 -1.20 2.38
CA ALA A 216 17.67 -0.27 3.42
C ALA A 216 17.79 -0.95 4.81
N LEU A 217 16.91 -1.92 5.09
CA LEU A 217 16.94 -2.70 6.32
C LEU A 217 18.13 -3.67 6.40
N ALA A 218 18.51 -4.32 5.29
CA ALA A 218 19.70 -5.17 5.21
C ALA A 218 21.00 -4.35 5.38
N LEU A 219 21.01 -3.12 4.86
CA LEU A 219 22.17 -2.22 4.98
C LEU A 219 22.38 -1.72 6.40
N VAL A 220 21.28 -1.57 7.14
CA VAL A 220 21.29 -1.02 8.50
C VAL A 220 21.59 -2.10 9.54
N ALA A 221 21.21 -3.36 9.33
CA ALA A 221 21.41 -4.44 10.31
C ALA A 221 22.88 -4.95 10.44
N ASN A 222 23.71 -4.74 9.41
CA ASN A 222 25.09 -5.22 9.40
C ASN A 222 26.05 -4.22 10.07
N ILE A 223 26.76 -4.67 11.10
CA ILE A 223 27.78 -3.89 11.81
C ILE A 223 29.05 -3.84 10.94
N ARG A 224 29.47 -2.64 10.54
CA ARG A 224 30.71 -2.44 9.78
C ARG A 224 31.84 -2.01 10.74
N PRO A 225 33.11 -2.33 10.44
CA PRO A 225 34.25 -1.93 11.29
C PRO A 225 34.42 -0.42 11.45
N GLY A 226 33.91 0.38 10.51
CA GLY A 226 33.99 1.84 10.54
C GLY A 226 32.77 2.55 11.14
N ASP A 227 31.83 1.81 11.74
CA ASP A 227 30.65 2.41 12.37
C ASP A 227 31.02 3.02 13.74
N PRO A 228 30.54 4.22 14.08
CA PRO A 228 30.76 4.81 15.41
C PRO A 228 30.05 4.00 16.50
N ASP A 229 30.61 3.98 17.71
CA ASP A 229 30.13 3.11 18.80
C ASP A 229 28.63 3.25 19.12
N PRO A 230 28.01 4.44 19.14
CA PRO A 230 26.56 4.57 19.34
C PRO A 230 25.74 3.86 18.27
N VAL A 231 26.18 3.92 17.00
CA VAL A 231 25.52 3.22 15.89
C VAL A 231 25.72 1.72 16.02
N ARG A 232 26.93 1.27 16.38
CA ARG A 232 27.20 -0.16 16.61
C ARG A 232 26.29 -0.73 17.69
N ARG A 233 26.09 0.01 18.78
CA ARG A 233 25.18 -0.36 19.87
C ARG A 233 23.74 -0.48 19.37
N LEU A 234 23.23 0.53 18.65
CA LEU A 234 21.87 0.49 18.08
C LEU A 234 21.69 -0.70 17.11
N LYS A 235 22.69 -0.99 16.27
CA LYS A 235 22.65 -2.16 15.38
C LYS A 235 22.61 -3.48 16.14
N MET A 236 23.35 -3.59 17.25
CA MET A 236 23.33 -4.76 18.11
C MET A 236 21.98 -4.91 18.83
N GLU A 237 21.43 -3.82 19.37
CA GLU A 237 20.10 -3.79 19.99
C GLU A 237 19.01 -4.15 18.98
N LEU A 238 19.09 -3.67 17.73
CA LEU A 238 18.18 -4.04 16.65
C LEU A 238 18.23 -5.54 16.36
N ARG A 239 19.43 -6.13 16.32
CA ARG A 239 19.59 -7.58 16.12
C ARG A 239 19.00 -8.39 17.27
N VAL A 240 19.13 -7.92 18.50
CA VAL A 240 18.51 -8.56 19.67
C VAL A 240 17.00 -8.46 19.59
N ALA A 241 16.44 -7.26 19.35
CA ALA A 241 14.99 -7.05 19.21
C ALA A 241 14.37 -7.92 18.11
N LEU A 242 15.03 -8.01 16.93
CA LEU A 242 14.57 -8.89 15.86
C LEU A 242 14.65 -10.38 16.21
N LYS A 243 15.64 -10.80 17.01
CA LYS A 243 15.77 -12.18 17.48
C LYS A 243 14.72 -12.54 18.54
N GLU A 244 14.32 -11.57 19.35
CA GLU A 244 13.30 -11.71 20.40
C GLU A 244 11.89 -11.46 19.88
N GLU A 245 11.73 -11.19 18.59
CA GLU A 245 10.44 -10.84 17.95
C GLU A 245 9.77 -9.58 18.56
N ASP A 246 10.57 -8.72 19.19
CA ASP A 246 10.13 -7.41 19.70
C ASP A 246 10.13 -6.38 18.57
N TYR A 247 9.09 -6.44 17.75
CA TYR A 247 8.95 -5.58 16.56
C TYR A 247 8.71 -4.11 16.91
N VAL A 248 8.16 -3.82 18.09
CA VAL A 248 7.93 -2.43 18.55
C VAL A 248 9.28 -1.76 18.79
N LYS A 249 10.13 -2.40 19.60
CA LYS A 249 11.48 -1.90 19.86
C LYS A 249 12.34 -1.86 18.60
N ALA A 250 12.21 -2.87 17.72
CA ALA A 250 12.91 -2.85 16.44
C ALA A 250 12.53 -1.65 15.56
N ALA A 251 11.25 -1.25 15.56
CA ALA A 251 10.79 -0.05 14.85
C ALA A 251 11.35 1.22 15.47
N GLU A 252 11.34 1.34 16.81
CA GLU A 252 11.92 2.49 17.52
C GLU A 252 13.41 2.66 17.21
N ILE A 253 14.18 1.56 17.22
CA ILE A 253 15.61 1.59 16.91
C ILE A 253 15.85 1.94 15.44
N ARG A 254 15.03 1.41 14.52
CA ARG A 254 15.10 1.73 13.08
C ARG A 254 14.88 3.23 12.84
N ASP A 255 13.94 3.82 13.55
CA ASP A 255 13.54 5.20 13.37
C ASP A 255 14.44 6.18 14.16
N HIS A 256 15.44 5.68 14.88
CA HIS A 256 16.43 6.50 15.57
C HIS A 256 17.21 7.40 14.59
N PRO A 257 17.44 8.70 14.89
CA PRO A 257 18.11 9.64 13.97
C PRO A 257 19.48 9.17 13.47
N PHE A 258 20.30 8.57 14.34
CA PHE A 258 21.60 8.02 13.94
C PHE A 258 21.47 6.85 12.95
N MET A 259 20.42 6.03 13.09
CA MET A 259 20.17 4.89 12.20
C MET A 259 19.66 5.37 10.84
N GLN A 260 18.80 6.40 10.82
CA GLN A 260 18.37 7.06 9.58
C GLN A 260 19.54 7.68 8.82
N LEU A 261 20.41 8.44 9.49
CA LEU A 261 21.62 9.00 8.88
C LEU A 261 22.55 7.91 8.35
N GLN A 262 22.73 6.82 9.10
CA GLN A 262 23.53 5.67 8.65
C GLN A 262 22.93 5.01 7.40
N ALA A 263 21.61 4.87 7.34
CA ALA A 263 20.91 4.35 6.16
C ALA A 263 21.13 5.26 4.94
N SER A 264 21.02 6.58 5.11
CA SER A 264 21.27 7.55 4.04
C SER A 264 22.73 7.54 3.57
N ILE A 265 23.70 7.35 4.47
CA ILE A 265 25.12 7.18 4.11
C ILE A 265 25.30 5.94 3.22
N ALA A 266 24.73 4.80 3.64
CA ALA A 266 24.84 3.56 2.88
C ALA A 266 24.22 3.69 1.47
N LEU A 267 23.04 4.32 1.36
CA LEU A 267 22.39 4.57 0.06
C LEU A 267 23.22 5.50 -0.83
N ALA A 268 23.82 6.55 -0.28
CA ALA A 268 24.69 7.46 -1.04
C ALA A 268 25.98 6.77 -1.52
N GLU A 269 26.55 5.86 -0.72
CA GLU A 269 27.70 5.04 -1.10
C GLU A 269 27.38 4.07 -2.24
N GLU A 270 26.24 3.38 -2.15
CA GLU A 270 25.79 2.47 -3.21
C GLU A 270 25.48 3.20 -4.52
N ALA A 271 24.95 4.42 -4.44
CA ALA A 271 24.75 5.28 -5.60
C ALA A 271 26.05 5.87 -6.17
N GLY A 272 27.22 5.61 -5.56
CA GLY A 272 28.50 6.18 -5.96
C GLY A 272 28.64 7.69 -5.65
N ASN A 273 27.71 8.27 -4.88
CA ASN A 273 27.75 9.69 -4.51
C ASN A 273 28.63 9.93 -3.28
N GLY A 274 29.94 9.83 -3.48
CA GLY A 274 30.93 9.96 -2.40
C GLY A 274 30.93 11.32 -1.70
N VAL A 275 30.54 12.41 -2.38
CA VAL A 275 30.46 13.76 -1.78
C VAL A 275 29.33 13.82 -0.76
N GLN A 276 28.14 13.33 -1.15
CA GLN A 276 26.98 13.28 -0.26
C GLN A 276 27.24 12.34 0.92
N ALA A 277 27.81 11.16 0.68
CA ALA A 277 28.15 10.22 1.75
C ALA A 277 29.10 10.83 2.80
N ARG A 278 30.13 11.58 2.37
CA ARG A 278 31.03 12.30 3.28
C ARG A 278 30.32 13.38 4.09
N SER A 279 29.44 14.15 3.46
CA SER A 279 28.64 15.18 4.12
C SER A 279 27.75 14.58 5.22
N LEU A 280 27.02 13.51 4.90
CA LEU A 280 26.15 12.81 5.85
C LEU A 280 26.95 12.18 7.01
N ARG A 281 28.13 11.60 6.72
CA ARG A 281 29.05 11.09 7.77
C ARG A 281 29.48 12.20 8.72
N ALA A 282 29.84 13.38 8.22
CA ALA A 282 30.20 14.53 9.06
C ALA A 282 29.03 14.99 9.93
N GLN A 283 27.81 15.01 9.38
CA GLN A 283 26.59 15.32 10.14
C GLN A 283 26.33 14.31 11.26
N LEU A 284 26.46 13.01 10.98
CA LEU A 284 26.31 11.95 11.98
C LEU A 284 27.29 12.11 13.14
N LEU A 285 28.57 12.33 12.84
CA LEU A 285 29.61 12.54 13.86
C LEU A 285 29.36 13.80 14.71
N SER A 286 28.93 14.89 14.07
CA SER A 286 28.56 16.12 14.78
C SER A 286 27.39 15.88 15.74
N SER A 287 26.35 15.16 15.28
CA SER A 287 25.17 14.85 16.09
C SER A 287 25.49 13.94 17.29
N ILE A 288 26.37 12.95 17.10
CA ILE A 288 26.86 12.09 18.18
C ILE A 288 27.61 12.93 19.22
N THR A 289 28.56 13.75 18.77
CA THR A 289 29.38 14.59 19.67
C THR A 289 28.52 15.54 20.50
N GLU A 290 27.50 16.15 19.88
CA GLU A 290 26.58 17.03 20.59
C GLU A 290 25.75 16.28 21.64
N THR A 291 25.25 15.09 21.30
CA THR A 291 24.48 14.26 22.23
C THR A 291 25.34 13.82 23.42
N GLU A 292 26.60 13.45 23.19
CA GLU A 292 27.54 13.10 24.25
C GLU A 292 27.89 14.28 25.15
N ARG A 293 28.04 15.48 24.56
CA ARG A 293 28.26 16.73 25.30
C ARG A 293 27.09 17.02 26.24
N VAL A 294 25.87 16.94 25.73
CA VAL A 294 24.64 17.14 26.53
C VAL A 294 24.52 16.08 27.64
N ALA A 295 24.76 14.81 27.32
CA ALA A 295 24.71 13.73 28.30
C ALA A 295 25.76 13.91 29.42
N ARG A 296 26.97 14.36 29.07
CA ARG A 296 28.03 14.65 30.04
C ARG A 296 27.69 15.83 30.93
N ALA A 297 27.13 16.91 30.37
CA ALA A 297 26.70 18.08 31.14
C ALA A 297 25.60 17.71 32.16
N ALA A 298 24.58 16.96 31.72
CA ALA A 298 23.50 16.49 32.60
C ALA A 298 23.99 15.59 33.74
N LYS A 299 25.06 14.80 33.52
CA LYS A 299 25.65 13.96 34.56
C LYS A 299 26.40 14.77 35.62
N VAL A 300 27.02 15.88 35.24
CA VAL A 300 27.70 16.79 36.18
C VAL A 300 26.67 17.50 37.06
N GLU A 301 25.58 18.00 36.47
CA GLU A 301 24.50 18.70 37.20
C GLU A 301 23.79 17.80 38.23
N ARG A 302 23.64 16.50 37.95
CA ARG A 302 23.06 15.54 38.91
C ARG A 302 23.98 15.17 40.07
N ALA A 303 25.28 15.47 39.98
CA ALA A 303 26.26 15.12 41.00
C ALA A 303 26.55 16.25 41.99
N THR A 304 26.11 17.48 41.67
CA THR A 304 26.18 18.67 42.51
C THR A 304 24.90 18.88 43.29
#